data_AF-A0A7S2RN56-F1
#
_entry.id   AF-A0A7S2RN56-F1
#
_cell.length_a   1.000
_cell.length_b   1.000
_cell.length_c   1.000
_cell.angle_alpha   90.00
_cell.angle_beta   90.00
_cell.angle_gamma   90.00
#
_symmetry.space_group_name_H-M   'P 1'
#
loop_
_entity.id
_entity.type
_entity.pdbx_description
1 polymer ?
#
loop_
_entity_poly.entity_id
_entity_poly.type
_entity_poly.pdbx_seq_one_letter_code
_entity_poly.pdbx_strand_id
1 'polypeptide(L)'
;TELTRALGEMPFEAPSVIHRSVIAMNLYVDDLVLAKLPFTQALIQLLDEDGVPQVATTSEYGIALLQRLAKPVYDLLRLLTLNKNRQRQRIDDLLPEWDTIQQEAQLVDQNVCETAGLALDAFQYCSRWSFAQMLRLMQEHVSLGFELQLYHQDELDAVYWYWNYLVSARLHVVSLQLDHRAQLEKEKLVVALEQEREKDKRRGGKKKGGKGSKKKYSAAEEAALAPRQKSEEEMLLILQRLASRGVFQYAVALRKLGLLEEPTLEFTTREARFNHRFSSFRGIVQPSFLEFSSFLRSSSSETDQAPAVLEAAEACFRQTKDMVDVFLPLLGSERERAELTSLKKVSVFNIVSIARLKRAGYKAQSTSVDFSDHKHTPKVSTAV
;
A
#
# COMPACT_ATOMS: atom_id res chain seq x y z
N THR A 1 8.11 -0.77 -12.27
CA THR A 1 7.50 -1.86 -11.45
C THR A 1 8.26 -3.17 -11.54
N GLU A 2 8.75 -3.60 -12.71
CA GLU A 2 9.60 -4.82 -12.82
C GLU A 2 10.94 -4.73 -12.08
N LEU A 3 11.56 -3.55 -11.96
CA LEU A 3 12.80 -3.35 -11.20
C LEU A 3 12.59 -3.48 -9.69
N THR A 4 11.56 -2.81 -9.16
CA THR A 4 11.17 -2.88 -7.74
C THR A 4 10.62 -4.25 -7.38
N ARG A 5 9.89 -4.87 -8.31
CA ARG A 5 9.41 -6.26 -8.21
C ARG A 5 10.59 -7.23 -8.28
N ALA A 6 11.50 -7.13 -9.25
CA ALA A 6 12.68 -8.00 -9.34
C ALA A 6 13.64 -7.86 -8.16
N LEU A 7 13.83 -6.65 -7.62
CA LEU A 7 14.62 -6.41 -6.40
C LEU A 7 13.88 -6.86 -5.14
N GLY A 8 12.54 -6.75 -5.11
CA GLY A 8 11.68 -7.23 -4.03
C GLY A 8 11.50 -8.75 -4.02
N GLU A 9 11.53 -9.38 -5.19
CA GLU A 9 11.38 -10.82 -5.47
C GLU A 9 12.70 -11.57 -5.39
N MET A 10 13.83 -10.89 -5.12
CA MET A 10 15.11 -11.60 -5.05
C MET A 10 15.03 -12.75 -4.03
N PRO A 11 15.43 -13.97 -4.44
CA PRO A 11 15.06 -15.24 -3.79
C PRO A 11 15.84 -15.53 -2.49
N PHE A 12 16.38 -14.52 -1.83
CA PHE A 12 17.19 -14.69 -0.64
C PHE A 12 16.44 -14.14 0.57
N GLU A 13 15.95 -15.02 1.44
CA GLU A 13 15.31 -14.63 2.71
C GLU A 13 16.20 -13.77 3.61
N ALA A 14 17.50 -13.72 3.32
CA ALA A 14 18.39 -12.61 3.62
C ALA A 14 19.60 -12.70 2.68
N PRO A 15 19.71 -11.89 1.60
CA PRO A 15 20.88 -11.94 0.73
C PRO A 15 22.13 -11.71 1.56
N SER A 16 23.19 -12.51 1.35
CA SER A 16 24.43 -12.33 2.11
C SER A 16 24.97 -10.91 1.92
N VAL A 17 25.85 -10.45 2.81
CA VAL A 17 26.48 -9.13 2.68
C VAL A 17 27.11 -8.95 1.30
N ILE A 18 27.72 -10.02 0.76
CA ILE A 18 28.33 -10.02 -0.57
C ILE A 18 27.26 -9.82 -1.65
N HIS A 19 26.16 -10.58 -1.63
CA HIS A 19 25.08 -10.41 -2.62
C HIS A 19 24.54 -8.98 -2.60
N ARG A 20 24.22 -8.45 -1.40
CA ARG A 20 23.75 -7.07 -1.22
C ARG A 20 24.74 -6.04 -1.77
N SER A 21 26.02 -6.21 -1.49
CA SER A 21 27.07 -5.32 -1.97
C SER A 21 27.23 -5.40 -3.48
N VAL A 22 27.19 -6.60 -4.07
CA VAL A 22 27.27 -6.80 -5.52
C VAL A 22 26.07 -6.15 -6.21
N ILE A 23 24.86 -6.37 -5.70
CA ILE A 23 23.65 -5.73 -6.24
C ILE A 23 23.78 -4.21 -6.14
N ALA A 24 24.19 -3.68 -4.99
CA ALA A 24 24.37 -2.25 -4.79
C ALA A 24 25.39 -1.63 -5.77
N MET A 25 26.50 -2.31 -6.04
CA MET A 25 27.49 -1.85 -7.03
C MET A 25 26.96 -1.90 -8.47
N ASN A 26 26.08 -2.85 -8.78
CA ASN A 26 25.51 -3.01 -10.11
C ASN A 26 24.18 -2.25 -10.31
N LEU A 27 23.65 -1.59 -9.28
CA LEU A 27 22.42 -0.79 -9.39
C LEU A 27 22.58 0.35 -10.40
N TYR A 28 23.77 0.96 -10.46
CA TYR A 28 24.08 2.06 -11.35
C TYR A 28 25.53 1.95 -11.84
N VAL A 29 25.69 1.67 -13.13
CA VAL A 29 26.99 1.46 -13.78
C VAL A 29 26.96 2.21 -15.12
N ASP A 30 27.99 3.01 -15.42
CA ASP A 30 28.15 3.75 -16.68
C ASP A 30 26.90 4.57 -17.07
N ASP A 31 26.36 5.33 -16.12
CA ASP A 31 25.14 6.15 -16.25
C ASP A 31 23.84 5.36 -16.53
N LEU A 32 23.88 4.03 -16.45
CA LEU A 32 22.76 3.12 -16.69
C LEU A 32 22.29 2.45 -15.39
N VAL A 33 20.98 2.36 -15.21
CA VAL A 33 20.37 1.55 -14.13
C VAL A 33 20.40 0.09 -14.54
N LEU A 34 20.99 -0.77 -13.70
CA LEU A 34 21.24 -2.18 -13.99
C LEU A 34 21.86 -2.44 -15.38
N ALA A 35 22.68 -1.52 -15.89
CA ALA A 35 23.29 -1.59 -17.22
C ALA A 35 22.29 -1.72 -18.40
N LYS A 36 21.00 -1.37 -18.21
CA LYS A 36 19.97 -1.51 -19.25
C LYS A 36 19.50 -0.18 -19.84
N LEU A 37 19.19 0.80 -19.00
CA LEU A 37 18.52 2.04 -19.40
C LEU A 37 19.15 3.25 -18.71
N PRO A 38 19.24 4.41 -19.40
CA PRO A 38 19.55 5.67 -18.76
C PRO A 38 18.56 5.97 -17.63
N PHE A 39 19.04 6.49 -16.50
CA PHE A 39 18.22 6.71 -15.30
C PHE A 39 16.94 7.52 -15.59
N THR A 40 17.08 8.61 -16.35
CA THR A 40 15.94 9.48 -16.71
C THR A 40 14.90 8.75 -17.54
N GLN A 41 15.31 7.88 -18.47
CA GLN A 41 14.38 7.10 -19.27
C GLN A 41 13.66 6.04 -18.42
N ALA A 42 14.38 5.41 -17.49
CA ALA A 42 13.80 4.48 -16.52
C ALA A 42 12.78 5.16 -15.59
N LEU A 43 13.05 6.40 -15.17
CA LEU A 43 12.11 7.20 -14.39
C LEU A 43 10.84 7.54 -15.19
N ILE A 44 10.98 7.96 -16.44
CA ILE A 44 9.83 8.26 -17.29
C ILE A 44 8.97 7.01 -17.50
N GLN A 45 9.59 5.85 -17.74
CA GLN A 45 8.88 4.58 -17.83
C GLN A 45 8.17 4.21 -16.52
N LEU A 46 8.81 4.42 -15.37
CA LEU A 46 8.20 4.18 -14.07
C LEU A 46 6.96 5.06 -13.85
N LEU A 47 7.06 6.35 -14.16
CA LEU A 47 5.96 7.29 -14.02
C LEU A 47 4.82 6.97 -15.01
N ASP A 48 5.14 6.59 -16.25
CA ASP A 48 4.15 6.18 -17.26
C ASP A 48 3.43 4.87 -16.85
N GLU A 49 4.17 3.89 -16.32
CA GLU A 49 3.60 2.67 -15.73
C GLU A 49 2.62 2.98 -14.58
N ASP A 50 2.95 3.96 -13.73
CA ASP A 50 2.12 4.42 -12.63
C ASP A 50 1.03 5.42 -13.06
N GLY A 51 0.87 5.65 -14.38
CA GLY A 51 -0.23 6.41 -14.97
C GLY A 51 -0.03 7.93 -15.03
N VAL A 52 1.19 8.41 -14.84
CA VAL A 52 1.54 9.83 -15.00
C VAL A 52 1.65 10.17 -16.50
N PRO A 53 0.84 11.10 -17.04
CA PRO A 53 0.85 11.44 -18.46
C PRO A 53 2.19 12.04 -18.91
N GLN A 54 2.59 11.75 -20.14
CA GLN A 54 3.79 12.35 -20.76
C GLN A 54 3.76 13.88 -20.83
N VAL A 55 2.57 14.49 -20.80
CA VAL A 55 2.41 15.95 -20.74
C VAL A 55 3.00 16.50 -19.44
N ALA A 56 2.85 15.79 -18.31
CA ALA A 56 3.42 16.21 -17.05
C ALA A 56 4.94 16.11 -17.06
N THR A 57 5.50 15.07 -17.68
CA THR A 57 6.95 14.82 -17.71
C THR A 57 7.72 15.61 -18.77
N THR A 58 7.04 16.12 -19.81
CA THR A 58 7.66 16.96 -20.86
C THR A 58 7.61 18.46 -20.58
N SER A 59 6.82 18.89 -19.58
CA SER A 59 6.78 20.27 -19.12
C SER A 59 8.13 20.71 -18.52
N GLU A 60 8.44 22.02 -18.54
CA GLU A 60 9.67 22.57 -17.94
C GLU A 60 9.80 22.18 -16.46
N TYR A 61 8.72 22.34 -15.69
CA TYR A 61 8.64 21.94 -14.29
C TYR A 61 8.74 20.41 -14.12
N GLY A 62 8.18 19.64 -15.05
CA GLY A 62 8.30 18.18 -15.07
C GLY A 62 9.72 17.69 -15.28
N ILE A 63 10.48 18.31 -16.19
CA ILE A 63 11.89 17.99 -16.42
C ILE A 63 12.72 18.30 -15.17
N ALA A 64 12.47 19.44 -14.51
CA ALA A 64 13.13 19.78 -13.26
C ALA A 64 12.81 18.75 -12.16
N LEU A 65 11.56 18.31 -12.04
CA LEU A 65 11.15 17.25 -11.10
C LEU A 65 11.84 15.92 -11.42
N LEU A 66 11.95 15.52 -12.69
CA LEU A 66 12.65 14.29 -13.09
C LEU A 66 14.14 14.31 -12.68
N GLN A 67 14.81 15.45 -12.86
CA GLN A 67 16.19 15.63 -12.40
C GLN A 67 16.29 15.52 -10.88
N ARG A 68 15.34 16.14 -10.16
CA ARG A 68 15.25 16.10 -8.71
C ARG A 68 14.97 14.70 -8.15
N LEU A 69 14.16 13.89 -8.85
CA LEU A 69 13.79 12.51 -8.48
C LEU A 69 14.93 11.50 -8.67
N ALA A 70 15.97 11.85 -9.43
CA ALA A 70 17.06 10.92 -9.74
C ALA A 70 17.70 10.29 -8.49
N LYS A 71 18.16 11.14 -7.57
CA LYS A 71 18.80 10.71 -6.32
C LYS A 71 17.81 10.03 -5.35
N PRO A 72 16.62 10.59 -5.04
CA PRO A 72 15.65 9.95 -4.16
C PRO A 72 15.24 8.55 -4.63
N VAL A 73 14.98 8.37 -5.92
CA VAL A 73 14.60 7.06 -6.46
C VAL A 73 15.78 6.09 -6.44
N TYR A 74 17.00 6.56 -6.70
CA TYR A 74 18.20 5.76 -6.50
C TYR A 74 18.35 5.30 -5.04
N ASP A 75 18.10 6.19 -4.08
CA ASP A 75 18.15 5.86 -2.66
C ASP A 75 17.06 4.86 -2.26
N LEU A 76 15.87 4.89 -2.88
CA LEU A 76 14.85 3.84 -2.71
C LEU A 76 15.33 2.47 -3.22
N LEU A 77 15.99 2.42 -4.37
CA LEU A 77 16.53 1.16 -4.90
C LEU A 77 17.66 0.64 -4.01
N ARG A 78 18.53 1.55 -3.53
CA ARG A 78 19.62 1.22 -2.61
C ARG A 78 19.10 0.75 -1.27
N LEU A 79 17.97 1.27 -0.78
CA LEU A 79 17.33 0.83 0.46
C LEU A 79 17.09 -0.68 0.45
N LEU A 80 16.59 -1.24 -0.66
CA LEU A 80 16.32 -2.68 -0.79
C LEU A 80 17.58 -3.55 -0.66
N THR A 81 18.77 -2.98 -0.88
CA THR A 81 20.05 -3.66 -0.72
C THR A 81 20.62 -3.59 0.70
N LEU A 82 19.99 -2.84 1.62
CA LEU A 82 20.44 -2.75 3.00
C LEU A 82 19.88 -3.91 3.84
N ASN A 83 20.45 -4.13 5.01
CA ASN A 83 19.82 -5.01 6.01
C ASN A 83 18.62 -4.30 6.67
N LYS A 84 17.69 -5.06 7.24
CA LYS A 84 16.42 -4.54 7.81
C LYS A 84 16.61 -3.41 8.84
N ASN A 85 17.60 -3.54 9.73
CA ASN A 85 17.93 -2.48 10.71
C ASN A 85 18.32 -1.17 10.02
N ARG A 86 19.22 -1.24 9.04
CA ARG A 86 19.67 -0.09 8.26
C ARG A 86 18.58 0.44 7.33
N GLN A 87 17.70 -0.43 6.82
CA GLN A 87 16.52 -0.01 6.05
C GLN A 87 15.65 0.90 6.90
N ARG A 88 15.27 0.45 8.10
CA ARG A 88 14.40 1.23 9.00
C ARG A 88 14.99 2.59 9.35
N GLN A 89 16.28 2.64 9.70
CA GLN A 89 16.99 3.90 9.97
C GLN A 89 17.06 4.82 8.75
N ARG A 90 17.37 4.26 7.57
CA ARG A 90 17.48 5.06 6.35
C ARG A 90 16.12 5.62 5.91
N ILE A 91 15.02 4.92 6.18
CA ILE A 91 13.67 5.43 5.93
C ILE A 91 13.44 6.74 6.70
N ASP A 92 13.88 6.82 7.96
CA ASP A 92 13.71 8.03 8.79
C ASP A 92 14.36 9.26 8.13
N ASP A 93 15.54 9.09 7.51
CA ASP A 93 16.21 10.17 6.76
C ASP A 93 15.50 10.54 5.46
N LEU A 94 14.84 9.58 4.80
CA LEU A 94 14.22 9.77 3.49
C LEU A 94 12.85 10.44 3.59
N LEU A 95 12.12 10.25 4.69
CA LEU A 95 10.74 10.76 4.82
C LEU A 95 10.64 12.29 4.64
N PRO A 96 11.46 13.15 5.28
CA PRO A 96 11.40 14.59 5.04
C PRO A 96 11.74 15.00 3.61
N GLU A 97 12.65 14.26 2.96
CA GLU A 97 13.00 14.50 1.57
C GLU A 97 11.80 14.21 0.65
N TRP A 98 11.07 13.11 0.90
CA TRP A 98 9.88 12.75 0.13
C TRP A 98 8.68 13.67 0.39
N ASP A 99 8.54 14.23 1.60
CA ASP A 99 7.54 15.27 1.88
C ASP A 99 7.80 16.53 1.04
N THR A 100 9.07 16.94 0.93
CA THR A 100 9.45 18.08 0.06
C THR A 100 9.17 17.78 -1.42
N ILE A 101 9.53 16.59 -1.89
CA ILE A 101 9.28 16.14 -3.27
C ILE A 101 7.78 16.13 -3.58
N GLN A 102 6.93 15.74 -2.62
CA GLN A 102 5.49 15.77 -2.81
C GLN A 102 4.98 17.19 -3.06
N GLN A 103 5.48 18.17 -2.30
CA GLN A 103 5.11 19.58 -2.47
C GLN A 103 5.59 20.10 -3.84
N GLU A 104 6.82 19.78 -4.25
CA GLU A 104 7.34 20.11 -5.58
C GLU A 104 6.50 19.48 -6.69
N ALA A 105 6.11 18.22 -6.53
CA ALA A 105 5.26 17.50 -7.48
C ALA A 105 3.85 18.09 -7.57
N GLN A 106 3.32 18.65 -6.48
CA GLN A 106 2.06 19.39 -6.48
C GLN A 106 2.16 20.68 -7.31
N LEU A 107 3.30 21.38 -7.28
CA LEU A 107 3.53 22.56 -8.12
C LEU A 107 3.57 22.20 -9.61
N VAL A 108 4.16 21.06 -9.96
CA VAL A 108 4.15 20.55 -11.34
C VAL A 108 2.72 20.28 -11.80
N ASP A 109 1.92 19.58 -10.98
CA ASP A 109 0.53 19.31 -11.29
C ASP A 109 -0.28 20.62 -11.47
N GLN A 110 -0.08 21.61 -10.60
CA GLN A 110 -0.72 22.93 -10.70
C GLN A 110 -0.36 23.65 -12.01
N ASN A 111 0.92 23.67 -12.38
CA ASN A 111 1.36 24.34 -13.60
C ASN A 111 0.77 23.70 -14.87
N VAL A 112 0.70 22.37 -14.90
CA VAL A 112 0.10 21.65 -16.03
C VAL A 112 -1.41 21.94 -16.12
N CYS A 113 -2.10 22.03 -14.98
CA CYS A 113 -3.51 22.45 -14.94
C CYS A 113 -3.72 23.84 -15.53
N GLU A 114 -2.93 24.81 -15.06
CA GLU A 114 -3.03 26.21 -15.49
C GLU A 114 -2.77 26.35 -16.99
N THR A 115 -1.76 25.64 -17.50
CA THR A 115 -1.40 25.65 -18.92
C THR A 115 -2.48 24.99 -19.80
N ALA A 116 -3.12 23.93 -19.29
CA ALA A 116 -4.15 23.19 -20.01
C ALA A 116 -5.59 23.72 -19.79
N GLY A 117 -5.78 24.68 -18.87
CA GLY A 117 -7.11 25.16 -18.48
C GLY A 117 -7.95 24.09 -17.75
N LEU A 118 -7.32 23.16 -17.05
CA LEU A 118 -7.96 22.05 -16.35
C LEU A 118 -8.12 22.35 -14.85
N ALA A 119 -9.12 21.74 -14.21
CA ALA A 119 -9.27 21.80 -12.76
C ALA A 119 -8.21 20.95 -12.05
N LEU A 120 -7.67 21.46 -10.93
CA LEU A 120 -6.60 20.77 -10.17
C LEU A 120 -7.02 19.39 -9.70
N ASP A 121 -8.27 19.19 -9.29
CA ASP A 121 -8.77 17.89 -8.83
C ASP A 121 -8.72 16.80 -9.91
N ALA A 122 -8.75 17.21 -11.18
CA ALA A 122 -8.68 16.31 -12.34
C ALA A 122 -7.25 15.92 -12.72
N PHE A 123 -6.23 16.65 -12.23
CA PHE A 123 -4.84 16.49 -12.66
C PHE A 123 -3.89 16.58 -11.46
N GLN A 124 -3.82 15.50 -10.68
CA GLN A 124 -2.87 15.32 -9.56
C GLN A 124 -2.09 14.03 -9.79
N TYR A 125 -1.16 14.00 -10.75
CA TYR A 125 -0.49 12.77 -11.13
C TYR A 125 0.84 12.63 -10.41
N CYS A 126 1.69 13.65 -10.54
CA CYS A 126 3.01 13.65 -9.93
C CYS A 126 2.89 13.63 -8.41
N SER A 127 2.01 14.46 -7.85
CA SER A 127 1.77 14.56 -6.42
C SER A 127 1.22 13.26 -5.83
N ARG A 128 0.21 12.64 -6.47
CA ARG A 128 -0.32 11.34 -6.03
C ARG A 128 0.74 10.24 -6.08
N TRP A 129 1.58 10.23 -7.12
CA TRP A 129 2.67 9.25 -7.22
C TRP A 129 3.69 9.41 -6.10
N SER A 130 4.20 10.63 -5.88
CA SER A 130 5.13 10.90 -4.79
C SER A 130 4.52 10.58 -3.43
N PHE A 131 3.23 10.87 -3.25
CA PHE A 131 2.49 10.58 -2.03
C PHE A 131 2.37 9.06 -1.79
N ALA A 132 2.09 8.27 -2.83
CA ALA A 132 2.07 6.82 -2.75
C ALA A 132 3.44 6.25 -2.33
N GLN A 133 4.55 6.79 -2.84
CA GLN A 133 5.90 6.37 -2.45
C GLN A 133 6.21 6.72 -0.99
N MET A 134 5.82 7.92 -0.53
CA MET A 134 5.98 8.31 0.87
C MET A 134 5.15 7.41 1.82
N LEU A 135 3.89 7.14 1.49
CA LEU A 135 3.05 6.22 2.25
C LEU A 135 3.64 4.81 2.30
N ARG A 136 4.26 4.35 1.21
CA ARG A 136 4.98 3.08 1.17
C ARG A 136 6.17 3.07 2.13
N LEU A 137 6.96 4.14 2.18
CA LEU A 137 8.05 4.27 3.15
C LEU A 137 7.54 4.26 4.61
N MET A 138 6.48 4.98 4.91
CA MET A 138 5.88 5.01 6.25
C MET A 138 5.36 3.63 6.66
N GLN A 139 4.72 2.91 5.74
CA GLN A 139 4.28 1.53 5.98
C GLN A 139 5.46 0.59 6.24
N GLU A 140 6.53 0.72 5.45
CA GLU A 140 7.72 -0.12 5.59
C GLU A 140 8.45 0.15 6.91
N HIS A 141 8.50 1.41 7.36
CA HIS A 141 9.03 1.75 8.68
C HIS A 141 8.30 0.99 9.81
N VAL A 142 6.97 0.88 9.68
CA VAL A 142 6.14 0.16 10.66
C VAL A 142 6.27 -1.36 10.49
N SER A 143 6.26 -1.88 9.26
CA SER A 143 6.39 -3.32 8.99
C SER A 143 7.72 -3.88 9.52
N LEU A 144 8.83 -3.17 9.27
CA LEU A 144 10.16 -3.51 9.77
C LEU A 144 10.22 -3.52 11.29
N GLY A 145 9.40 -2.72 11.97
CA GLY A 145 9.31 -2.75 13.43
C GLY A 145 8.82 -4.10 13.98
N PHE A 146 7.96 -4.83 13.26
CA PHE A 146 7.52 -6.17 13.66
C PHE A 146 8.63 -7.19 13.43
N GLU A 147 9.28 -7.13 12.26
CA GLU A 147 10.34 -8.06 11.89
C GLU A 147 11.59 -7.92 12.77
N LEU A 148 11.83 -6.71 13.27
CA LEU A 148 12.91 -6.41 14.22
C LEU A 148 12.48 -6.58 15.69
N GLN A 149 11.25 -7.10 15.93
CA GLN A 149 10.69 -7.33 17.26
C GLN A 149 10.76 -6.12 18.18
N LEU A 150 10.57 -4.93 17.61
CA LEU A 150 10.68 -3.69 18.35
C LEU A 150 9.40 -3.39 19.15
N TYR A 151 8.24 -3.93 18.74
CA TYR A 151 6.95 -3.68 19.39
C TYR A 151 6.69 -4.68 20.52
N HIS A 152 6.38 -4.19 21.71
CA HIS A 152 5.86 -5.01 22.81
C HIS A 152 4.36 -5.34 22.60
N GLN A 153 3.85 -6.34 23.30
CA GLN A 153 2.48 -6.84 23.13
C GLN A 153 1.41 -5.80 23.52
N ASP A 154 1.72 -4.93 24.48
CA ASP A 154 0.82 -3.89 24.99
C ASP A 154 0.67 -2.68 24.07
N GLU A 155 1.56 -2.48 23.11
CA GLU A 155 1.51 -1.38 22.14
C GLU A 155 0.90 -1.80 20.80
N LEU A 156 0.63 -3.10 20.60
CA LEU A 156 0.15 -3.63 19.33
C LEU A 156 -1.18 -3.01 18.88
N ASP A 157 -2.09 -2.71 19.80
CA ASP A 157 -3.35 -2.04 19.45
C ASP A 157 -3.11 -0.70 18.76
N ALA A 158 -2.26 0.15 19.34
CA ALA A 158 -1.92 1.45 18.77
C ALA A 158 -1.13 1.33 17.46
N VAL A 159 -0.22 0.35 17.38
CA VAL A 159 0.62 0.13 16.20
C VAL A 159 -0.20 -0.35 15.02
N TYR A 160 -1.08 -1.34 15.22
CA TYR A 160 -1.97 -1.83 14.16
C TYR A 160 -3.01 -0.79 13.77
N TRP A 161 -3.49 0.04 14.69
CA TRP A 161 -4.37 1.16 14.37
C TRP A 161 -3.69 2.15 13.42
N TYR A 162 -2.47 2.59 13.75
CA TYR A 162 -1.70 3.51 12.90
C TYR A 162 -1.35 2.85 11.57
N TRP A 163 -0.93 1.58 11.58
CA TRP A 163 -0.62 0.86 10.36
C TRP A 163 -1.84 0.71 9.45
N ASN A 164 -3.01 0.41 10.03
CA ASN A 164 -4.27 0.32 9.28
C ASN A 164 -4.62 1.64 8.60
N TYR A 165 -4.40 2.77 9.26
CA TYR A 165 -4.57 4.09 8.66
C TYR A 165 -3.64 4.29 7.46
N LEU A 166 -2.35 3.99 7.60
CA LEU A 166 -1.38 4.14 6.51
C LEU A 166 -1.71 3.22 5.32
N VAL A 167 -2.10 1.97 5.58
CA VAL A 167 -2.52 1.01 4.53
C VAL A 167 -3.79 1.49 3.84
N SER A 168 -4.75 2.01 4.59
CA SER A 168 -5.99 2.55 4.03
C SER A 168 -5.74 3.78 3.16
N ALA A 169 -4.87 4.69 3.60
CA ALA A 169 -4.48 5.86 2.83
C ALA A 169 -3.80 5.47 1.51
N ARG A 170 -2.84 4.54 1.55
CA ARG A 170 -2.14 4.08 0.33
C ARG A 170 -3.08 3.36 -0.63
N LEU A 171 -3.95 2.49 -0.10
CA LEU A 171 -4.95 1.80 -0.93
C LEU A 171 -5.86 2.82 -1.63
N HIS A 172 -6.30 3.86 -0.94
CA HIS A 172 -7.10 4.91 -1.55
C HIS A 172 -6.37 5.62 -2.70
N VAL A 173 -5.12 6.02 -2.48
CA VAL A 173 -4.31 6.72 -3.49
C VAL A 173 -4.03 5.81 -4.70
N VAL A 174 -3.61 4.57 -4.47
CA VAL A 174 -3.33 3.60 -5.54
C VAL A 174 -4.60 3.27 -6.34
N SER A 175 -5.74 3.05 -5.68
CA SER A 175 -7.00 2.83 -6.39
C SER A 175 -7.39 4.04 -7.25
N LEU A 176 -7.26 5.26 -6.73
CA LEU A 176 -7.52 6.48 -7.51
C LEU A 176 -6.61 6.58 -8.74
N GLN A 177 -5.32 6.28 -8.61
CA GLN A 177 -4.36 6.30 -9.72
C GLN A 177 -4.73 5.29 -10.80
N LEU A 178 -5.04 4.05 -10.40
CA LEU A 178 -5.39 2.98 -11.34
C LEU A 178 -6.75 3.19 -12.01
N ASP A 179 -7.74 3.69 -11.28
CA ASP A 179 -9.06 4.00 -11.83
C ASP A 179 -8.98 5.12 -12.85
N HIS A 180 -8.18 6.16 -12.56
CA HIS A 180 -7.92 7.25 -13.48
C HIS A 180 -7.16 6.78 -14.73
N ARG A 181 -6.12 5.96 -14.56
CA ARG A 181 -5.40 5.34 -15.68
C ARG A 181 -6.35 4.55 -16.59
N ALA A 182 -7.20 3.72 -16.01
CA ALA A 182 -8.18 2.94 -16.76
C ALA A 182 -9.19 3.84 -17.48
N GLN A 183 -9.57 4.98 -16.91
CA GLN A 183 -10.39 5.97 -17.59
C GLN A 183 -9.68 6.56 -18.81
N LEU A 184 -8.42 6.96 -18.69
CA LEU A 184 -7.65 7.49 -19.84
C LEU A 184 -7.46 6.45 -20.95
N GLU A 185 -7.21 5.19 -20.60
CA GLU A 185 -7.12 4.09 -21.57
C GLU A 185 -8.46 3.87 -22.30
N LYS A 186 -9.58 3.93 -21.57
CA LYS A 186 -10.93 3.86 -22.15
C LYS A 186 -11.21 5.02 -23.10
N GLU A 187 -10.87 6.26 -22.72
CA GLU A 187 -11.06 7.45 -23.57
C GLU A 187 -10.25 7.34 -24.86
N LYS A 188 -8.97 6.92 -24.78
CA LYS A 188 -8.13 6.68 -25.97
C LYS A 188 -8.72 5.62 -26.90
N LEU A 189 -9.25 4.53 -26.34
CA LEU A 189 -9.87 3.45 -27.11
C LEU A 189 -11.15 3.91 -27.80
N VAL A 190 -12.00 4.69 -27.13
CA VAL A 190 -13.21 5.28 -27.72
C VAL A 190 -12.85 6.19 -28.90
N VAL A 191 -11.87 7.08 -28.74
CA VAL A 191 -11.41 7.96 -29.82
C VAL A 191 -10.86 7.15 -30.99
N ALA A 192 -10.08 6.10 -30.74
CA ALA A 192 -9.57 5.23 -31.79
C ALA A 192 -10.69 4.53 -32.57
N LEU A 193 -11.70 4.00 -31.87
CA LEU A 193 -12.88 3.38 -32.49
C LEU A 193 -13.70 4.38 -33.32
N GLU A 194 -13.86 5.62 -32.84
CA GLU A 194 -14.53 6.68 -33.60
C GLU A 194 -13.76 7.03 -34.88
N GLN A 195 -12.43 7.11 -34.81
CA GLN A 195 -11.57 7.34 -35.97
C GLN A 195 -11.62 6.20 -36.98
N GLU A 196 -11.68 4.94 -36.53
CA GLU A 196 -11.88 3.79 -37.43
C GLU A 196 -13.26 3.82 -38.10
N ARG A 197 -14.32 4.16 -37.36
CA ARG A 197 -15.68 4.30 -37.91
C ARG A 197 -15.77 5.43 -38.93
N GLU A 198 -15.05 6.53 -38.73
CA GLU A 198 -14.88 7.62 -39.71
C GLU A 198 -14.15 7.12 -40.98
N LYS A 199 -13.06 6.34 -40.83
CA LYS A 199 -12.31 5.78 -41.96
C LYS A 199 -13.14 4.77 -42.77
N ASP A 200 -13.92 3.92 -42.11
CA ASP A 200 -14.82 2.96 -42.75
C ASP A 200 -15.95 3.65 -43.52
N LYS A 201 -16.50 4.74 -42.98
CA LYS A 201 -17.46 5.60 -43.71
C LYS A 201 -16.84 6.25 -44.96
N ARG A 202 -15.56 6.61 -44.92
CA ARG A 202 -14.84 7.22 -46.07
C ARG A 202 -14.40 6.19 -47.13
N ARG A 203 -14.12 4.94 -46.74
CA ARG A 203 -13.80 3.82 -47.66
C ARG A 203 -15.04 3.16 -48.27
N GLY A 204 -16.19 3.22 -47.59
CA GLY A 204 -17.47 2.70 -48.07
C GLY A 204 -18.15 3.62 -49.08
N GLY A 205 -17.71 3.59 -50.34
CA GLY A 205 -18.43 4.21 -51.46
C GLY A 205 -19.86 3.65 -51.59
N LYS A 206 -20.85 4.52 -51.35
CA LYS A 206 -22.24 4.50 -51.89
C LYS A 206 -22.89 3.11 -52.02
N LYS A 207 -23.26 2.47 -50.90
CA LYS A 207 -24.38 1.49 -50.89
C LYS A 207 -25.58 2.07 -50.13
N LYS A 208 -26.63 2.39 -50.89
CA LYS A 208 -27.98 2.75 -50.41
C LYS A 208 -28.58 1.58 -49.61
N GLY A 209 -29.27 1.93 -48.52
CA GLY A 209 -30.39 1.17 -47.98
C GLY A 209 -30.10 0.38 -46.71
N GLY A 210 -30.67 0.83 -45.57
CA GLY A 210 -30.65 0.07 -44.32
C GLY A 210 -30.95 0.94 -43.10
N LYS A 211 -32.23 1.33 -42.95
CA LYS A 211 -32.73 2.14 -41.84
C LYS A 211 -32.79 1.27 -40.57
N GLY A 212 -32.13 1.71 -39.49
CA GLY A 212 -32.50 1.38 -38.12
C GLY A 212 -32.11 0.00 -37.59
N SER A 213 -30.81 -0.23 -37.37
CA SER A 213 -30.38 -1.15 -36.30
C SER A 213 -29.52 -0.34 -35.34
N LYS A 214 -29.97 -0.18 -34.09
CA LYS A 214 -29.08 0.23 -32.98
C LYS A 214 -28.00 -0.85 -32.92
N LYS A 215 -26.84 -0.58 -33.52
CA LYS A 215 -25.69 -1.49 -33.47
C LYS A 215 -25.35 -1.72 -32.01
N LYS A 216 -25.61 -2.94 -31.52
CA LYS A 216 -25.09 -3.43 -30.24
C LYS A 216 -23.58 -3.27 -30.27
N TYR A 217 -23.02 -2.81 -29.16
CA TYR A 217 -21.58 -2.84 -28.93
C TYR A 217 -21.09 -4.28 -29.16
N SER A 218 -19.92 -4.42 -29.77
CA SER A 218 -19.27 -5.73 -29.86
C SER A 218 -18.93 -6.24 -28.45
N ALA A 219 -18.80 -7.56 -28.27
CA ALA A 219 -18.41 -8.14 -26.97
C ALA A 219 -17.08 -7.57 -26.45
N ALA A 220 -16.18 -7.12 -27.34
CA ALA A 220 -14.93 -6.44 -27.00
C ALA A 220 -15.16 -5.01 -26.48
N GLU A 221 -16.15 -4.29 -27.02
CA GLU A 221 -16.54 -2.96 -26.54
C GLU A 221 -17.29 -3.04 -25.19
N GLU A 222 -18.13 -4.06 -24.98
CA GLU A 222 -18.77 -4.31 -23.67
C GLU A 222 -17.75 -4.74 -22.61
N ALA A 223 -16.77 -5.56 -22.96
CA ALA A 223 -15.66 -5.92 -22.07
C ALA A 223 -14.76 -4.73 -21.74
N ALA A 224 -14.50 -3.83 -22.70
CA ALA A 224 -13.75 -2.59 -22.46
C ALA A 224 -14.51 -1.60 -21.56
N LEU A 225 -15.85 -1.65 -21.52
CA LEU A 225 -16.67 -0.83 -20.63
C LEU A 225 -16.82 -1.40 -19.21
N ALA A 226 -16.45 -2.66 -18.98
CA ALA A 226 -16.61 -3.31 -17.69
C ALA A 226 -15.82 -2.60 -16.56
N PRO A 227 -16.24 -2.76 -15.28
CA PRO A 227 -15.47 -2.28 -14.14
C PRO A 227 -14.06 -2.86 -14.16
N ARG A 228 -13.07 -2.03 -13.83
CA ARG A 228 -11.68 -2.46 -13.74
C ARG A 228 -11.56 -3.57 -12.70
N GLN A 229 -10.86 -4.65 -13.05
CA GLN A 229 -10.48 -5.66 -12.07
C GLN A 229 -9.40 -5.08 -11.16
N LYS A 230 -9.49 -5.37 -9.86
CA LYS A 230 -8.48 -4.94 -8.88
C LYS A 230 -7.13 -5.54 -9.25
N SER A 231 -6.09 -4.74 -9.13
CA SER A 231 -4.71 -5.19 -9.34
C SER A 231 -4.24 -6.08 -8.19
N GLU A 232 -3.17 -6.84 -8.43
CA GLU A 232 -2.46 -7.61 -7.40
C GLU A 232 -2.07 -6.75 -6.20
N GLU A 233 -1.49 -5.57 -6.43
CA GLU A 233 -1.10 -4.63 -5.37
C GLU A 233 -2.31 -4.19 -4.52
N GLU A 234 -3.43 -3.83 -5.15
CA GLU A 234 -4.63 -3.45 -4.40
C GLU A 234 -5.19 -4.60 -3.57
N MET A 235 -5.14 -5.83 -4.10
CA MET A 235 -5.59 -7.02 -3.37
C MET A 235 -4.72 -7.27 -2.14
N LEU A 236 -3.39 -7.16 -2.28
CA LEU A 236 -2.45 -7.25 -1.17
C LEU A 236 -2.69 -6.16 -0.11
N LEU A 237 -2.90 -4.91 -0.53
CA LEU A 237 -3.21 -3.81 0.39
C LEU A 237 -4.56 -4.01 1.10
N ILE A 238 -5.57 -4.55 0.42
CA ILE A 238 -6.87 -4.90 1.04
C ILE A 238 -6.67 -5.97 2.11
N LEU A 239 -5.88 -7.01 1.83
CA LEU A 239 -5.58 -8.08 2.80
C LEU A 239 -4.82 -7.54 4.01
N GLN A 240 -3.79 -6.72 3.80
CA GLN A 240 -3.05 -6.05 4.89
C GLN A 240 -3.97 -5.17 5.73
N ARG A 241 -4.89 -4.43 5.11
CA ARG A 241 -5.88 -3.61 5.83
C ARG A 241 -6.84 -4.46 6.66
N LEU A 242 -7.35 -5.56 6.12
CA LEU A 242 -8.27 -6.44 6.85
C LEU A 242 -7.56 -7.14 8.02
N ALA A 243 -6.35 -7.65 7.80
CA ALA A 243 -5.55 -8.30 8.84
C ALA A 243 -5.17 -7.32 9.96
N SER A 244 -4.63 -6.14 9.61
CA SER A 244 -4.28 -5.11 10.60
C SER A 244 -5.49 -4.64 11.41
N ARG A 245 -6.65 -4.44 10.76
CA ARG A 245 -7.89 -4.08 11.46
C ARG A 245 -8.36 -5.18 12.40
N GLY A 246 -8.29 -6.44 11.97
CA GLY A 246 -8.64 -7.59 12.79
C GLY A 246 -7.77 -7.70 14.05
N VAL A 247 -6.46 -7.53 13.92
CA VAL A 247 -5.53 -7.57 15.06
C VAL A 247 -5.74 -6.37 15.99
N PHE A 248 -5.92 -5.16 15.44
CA PHE A 248 -6.26 -3.97 16.23
C PHE A 248 -7.52 -4.19 17.08
N GLN A 249 -8.62 -4.62 16.46
CA GLN A 249 -9.88 -4.86 17.15
C GLN A 249 -9.74 -5.98 18.20
N TYR A 250 -9.02 -7.06 17.88
CA TYR A 250 -8.80 -8.13 18.83
C TYR A 250 -8.00 -7.65 20.05
N ALA A 251 -6.92 -6.90 19.84
CA ALA A 251 -6.11 -6.33 20.93
C ALA A 251 -6.92 -5.35 21.81
N VAL A 252 -7.74 -4.48 21.21
CA VAL A 252 -8.65 -3.58 21.95
C VAL A 252 -9.65 -4.38 22.79
N ALA A 253 -10.23 -5.44 22.22
CA ALA A 253 -11.18 -6.28 22.95
C ALA A 253 -10.53 -7.01 24.13
N LEU A 254 -9.32 -7.56 23.95
CA LEU A 254 -8.56 -8.19 25.02
C LEU A 254 -8.23 -7.21 26.14
N ARG A 255 -7.88 -5.96 25.80
CA ARG A 255 -7.67 -4.90 26.80
C ARG A 255 -8.96 -4.58 27.55
N LYS A 256 -10.10 -4.45 26.86
CA LYS A 256 -11.42 -4.22 27.49
C LYS A 256 -11.83 -5.37 28.44
N LEU A 257 -11.36 -6.59 28.18
CA LEU A 257 -11.58 -7.76 29.04
C LEU A 257 -10.56 -7.88 30.19
N GLY A 258 -9.57 -6.98 30.27
CA GLY A 258 -8.49 -7.07 31.26
C GLY A 258 -7.48 -8.18 30.97
N LEU A 259 -7.48 -8.76 29.76
CA LEU A 259 -6.60 -9.85 29.35
C LEU A 259 -5.29 -9.37 28.71
N LEU A 260 -5.21 -8.07 28.41
CA LEU A 260 -4.00 -7.38 27.95
C LEU A 260 -3.74 -6.22 28.92
N GLU A 261 -2.91 -6.49 29.93
CA GLU A 261 -2.58 -5.50 30.95
C GLU A 261 -1.59 -4.45 30.42
N GLU A 262 -1.76 -3.21 30.84
CA GLU A 262 -0.80 -2.15 30.57
C GLU A 262 0.30 -2.19 31.63
N PRO A 263 1.58 -2.32 31.24
CA PRO A 263 2.66 -2.36 32.21
C PRO A 263 2.73 -1.00 32.94
N THR A 264 2.79 -1.05 34.28
CA THR A 264 3.04 0.13 35.11
C THR A 264 4.52 0.51 35.00
N LEU A 265 4.81 1.57 34.24
CA LEU A 265 6.17 2.06 34.03
C LEU A 265 6.36 3.37 34.79
N GLU A 266 7.41 3.46 35.62
CA GLU A 266 7.68 4.61 36.49
C GLU A 266 8.12 5.87 35.72
N PHE A 267 8.84 5.69 34.59
CA PHE A 267 9.51 6.78 33.88
C PHE A 267 8.91 7.11 32.52
N THR A 268 7.86 6.40 32.09
CA THR A 268 7.23 6.65 30.80
C THR A 268 5.74 6.38 30.85
N THR A 269 4.99 7.14 30.07
CA THR A 269 3.57 6.89 29.82
C THR A 269 3.41 6.17 28.48
N ARG A 270 2.25 5.56 28.27
CA ARG A 270 1.90 4.98 26.97
C ARG A 270 1.82 6.03 25.86
N GLU A 271 1.37 7.24 26.18
CA GLU A 271 1.38 8.36 25.26
C GLU A 271 2.82 8.74 24.82
N ALA A 272 3.77 8.79 25.77
CA ALA A 272 5.16 9.07 25.44
C ALA A 272 5.76 7.98 24.54
N ARG A 273 5.47 6.69 24.83
CA ARG A 273 5.89 5.56 23.96
C ARG A 273 5.29 5.68 22.57
N PHE A 274 4.00 5.98 22.46
CA PHE A 274 3.31 6.20 21.19
C PHE A 274 3.97 7.32 20.38
N ASN A 275 4.17 8.49 20.99
CA ASN A 275 4.79 9.64 20.33
C ASN A 275 6.23 9.36 19.89
N HIS A 276 7.00 8.63 20.71
CA HIS A 276 8.35 8.21 20.34
C HIS A 276 8.33 7.25 19.15
N ARG A 277 7.38 6.30 19.13
CA ARG A 277 7.26 5.28 18.08
C ARG A 277 7.02 5.86 16.70
N PHE A 278 6.23 6.93 16.63
CA PHE A 278 5.83 7.59 15.39
C PHE A 278 6.54 8.94 15.20
N SER A 279 7.60 9.21 15.96
CA SER A 279 8.31 10.50 15.94
C SER A 279 8.81 10.89 14.54
N SER A 280 9.28 9.91 13.75
CA SER A 280 9.70 10.10 12.35
C SER A 280 8.59 10.67 11.45
N PHE A 281 7.32 10.53 11.83
CA PHE A 281 6.17 10.97 11.03
C PHE A 281 5.68 12.37 11.40
N ARG A 282 6.15 12.94 12.51
CA ARG A 282 5.63 14.22 13.04
C ARG A 282 5.92 15.41 12.12
N GLY A 283 7.01 15.37 11.35
CA GLY A 283 7.39 16.43 10.43
C GLY A 283 6.71 16.36 9.05
N ILE A 284 5.92 15.33 8.78
CA ILE A 284 5.28 15.10 7.48
C ILE A 284 3.95 15.87 7.43
N VAL A 285 3.69 16.57 6.34
CA VAL A 285 2.48 17.39 6.17
C VAL A 285 1.28 16.52 5.80
N GLN A 286 1.46 15.55 4.89
CA GLN A 286 0.45 14.58 4.49
C GLN A 286 1.06 13.18 4.42
N PRO A 287 0.46 12.12 4.98
CA PRO A 287 -0.76 12.14 5.78
C PRO A 287 -0.52 12.87 7.11
N SER A 288 -1.56 13.47 7.69
CA SER A 288 -1.43 14.15 8.97
C SER A 288 -1.02 13.17 10.07
N PHE A 289 -0.15 13.62 10.97
CA PHE A 289 0.25 12.86 12.14
C PHE A 289 -0.96 12.52 13.00
N LEU A 290 -1.14 11.24 13.33
CA LEU A 290 -2.23 10.82 14.20
C LEU A 290 -1.83 10.96 15.67
N GLU A 291 -2.60 11.75 16.41
CA GLU A 291 -2.39 11.93 17.84
C GLU A 291 -2.88 10.75 18.68
N PHE A 292 -2.25 10.57 19.84
CA PHE A 292 -2.66 9.56 20.83
C PHE A 292 -4.12 9.77 21.30
N SER A 293 -4.58 11.01 21.39
CA SER A 293 -5.98 11.37 21.68
C SER A 293 -6.97 10.75 20.69
N SER A 294 -6.60 10.69 19.41
CA SER A 294 -7.41 10.11 18.33
C SER A 294 -7.41 8.58 18.38
N PHE A 295 -6.29 7.99 18.76
CA PHE A 295 -6.22 6.56 19.07
C PHE A 295 -7.18 6.21 20.22
N LEU A 296 -7.11 6.94 21.34
CA LEU A 296 -8.00 6.70 22.49
C LEU A 296 -9.47 6.82 22.12
N ARG A 297 -9.88 7.83 21.34
CA ARG A 297 -11.26 7.93 20.86
C ARG A 297 -11.68 6.72 20.01
N SER A 298 -10.77 6.20 19.20
CA SER A 298 -11.02 5.02 18.35
C SER A 298 -11.11 3.72 19.15
N SER A 299 -10.30 3.56 20.20
CA SER A 299 -10.28 2.35 21.06
C SER A 299 -11.37 2.36 22.14
N SER A 300 -11.71 3.55 22.62
CA SER A 300 -12.59 3.76 23.78
C SER A 300 -14.02 4.09 23.41
N SER A 301 -14.42 3.95 22.14
CA SER A 301 -15.82 4.11 21.71
C SER A 301 -16.73 3.37 22.71
N GLU A 302 -17.46 4.15 23.52
CA GLU A 302 -18.25 3.69 24.67
C GLU A 302 -19.42 2.80 24.24
N THR A 303 -19.83 2.94 22.98
CA THR A 303 -20.89 2.17 22.33
C THR A 303 -20.51 0.69 22.14
N ASP A 304 -19.21 0.37 22.02
CA ASP A 304 -18.76 -0.97 21.66
C ASP A 304 -18.36 -1.79 22.90
N GLN A 305 -19.24 -2.69 23.32
CA GLN A 305 -18.91 -3.71 24.32
C GLN A 305 -17.83 -4.68 23.78
N ALA A 306 -16.99 -5.23 24.65
CA ALA A 306 -15.90 -6.14 24.25
C ALA A 306 -16.37 -7.32 23.35
N PRO A 307 -17.54 -7.95 23.58
CA PRO A 307 -18.07 -8.98 22.68
C PRO A 307 -18.31 -8.50 21.24
N ALA A 308 -18.85 -7.29 21.05
CA ALA A 308 -19.11 -6.72 19.72
C ALA A 308 -17.80 -6.44 18.97
N VAL A 309 -16.77 -5.95 19.69
CA VAL A 309 -15.44 -5.73 19.10
C VAL A 309 -14.79 -7.06 18.69
N LEU A 310 -14.96 -8.13 19.48
CA LEU A 310 -14.48 -9.47 19.11
C LEU A 310 -15.18 -10.03 17.87
N GLU A 311 -16.49 -9.79 17.72
CA GLU A 311 -17.23 -10.16 16.51
C GLU A 311 -16.73 -9.42 15.27
N ALA A 312 -16.45 -8.13 15.39
CA ALA A 312 -15.86 -7.34 14.31
C ALA A 312 -14.46 -7.85 13.94
N ALA A 313 -13.64 -8.20 14.94
CA ALA A 313 -12.31 -8.80 14.71
C ALA A 313 -12.41 -10.15 13.98
N GLU A 314 -13.31 -11.03 14.44
CA GLU A 314 -13.58 -12.32 13.81
C GLU A 314 -14.05 -12.17 12.36
N ALA A 315 -14.95 -11.20 12.09
CA ALA A 315 -15.40 -10.89 10.74
C ALA A 315 -14.26 -10.43 9.84
N CYS A 316 -13.32 -9.62 10.35
CA CYS A 316 -12.14 -9.20 9.59
C CYS A 316 -11.22 -10.37 9.23
N PHE A 317 -10.95 -11.28 10.18
CA PHE A 317 -10.14 -12.48 9.90
C PHE A 317 -10.85 -13.44 8.93
N ARG A 318 -12.17 -13.58 9.02
CA ARG A 318 -12.97 -14.39 8.09
C ARG A 318 -12.91 -13.82 6.68
N GLN A 319 -13.12 -12.52 6.53
CA GLN A 319 -12.98 -11.83 5.23
C GLN A 319 -11.56 -11.96 4.68
N THR A 320 -10.52 -11.88 5.53
CA THR A 320 -9.13 -12.08 5.12
C THR A 320 -8.94 -13.49 4.56
N LYS A 321 -9.39 -14.52 5.28
CA LYS A 321 -9.30 -15.92 4.84
C LYS A 321 -10.05 -16.15 3.51
N ASP A 322 -11.29 -15.67 3.39
CA ASP A 322 -12.09 -15.87 2.19
C ASP A 322 -11.50 -15.12 0.98
N MET A 323 -10.95 -13.92 1.18
CA MET A 323 -10.23 -13.19 0.14
C MET A 323 -8.93 -13.88 -0.27
N VAL A 324 -8.18 -14.46 0.67
CA VAL A 324 -6.99 -15.27 0.32
C VAL A 324 -7.39 -16.49 -0.50
N ASP A 325 -8.50 -17.16 -0.18
CA ASP A 325 -8.97 -18.33 -0.94
C ASP A 325 -9.26 -18.00 -2.41
N VAL A 326 -9.80 -16.81 -2.67
CA VAL A 326 -10.05 -16.30 -4.03
C VAL A 326 -8.75 -15.89 -4.73
N PHE A 327 -7.82 -15.30 -3.99
CA PHE A 327 -6.65 -14.65 -4.58
C PHE A 327 -5.43 -15.58 -4.77
N LEU A 328 -5.29 -16.61 -3.93
CA LEU A 328 -4.16 -17.55 -3.98
C LEU A 328 -3.93 -18.17 -5.37
N PRO A 329 -4.97 -18.59 -6.13
CA PRO A 329 -4.79 -19.15 -7.47
C PRO A 329 -4.35 -18.13 -8.53
N LEU A 330 -4.57 -16.83 -8.27
CA LEU A 330 -4.30 -15.74 -9.22
C LEU A 330 -2.88 -15.20 -9.12
N LEU A 331 -2.18 -15.46 -8.02
CA LEU A 331 -0.81 -14.99 -7.80
C LEU A 331 0.19 -15.71 -8.70
N GLY A 332 1.12 -14.96 -9.28
CA GLY A 332 2.24 -15.51 -10.06
C GLY A 332 3.44 -15.93 -9.20
N SER A 333 3.71 -15.20 -8.12
CA SER A 333 4.91 -15.37 -7.30
C SER A 333 4.76 -16.46 -6.23
N GLU A 334 5.68 -17.42 -6.18
CA GLU A 334 5.69 -18.46 -5.13
C GLU A 334 5.89 -17.87 -3.72
N ARG A 335 6.68 -16.80 -3.62
CA ARG A 335 6.92 -16.11 -2.36
C ARG A 335 5.65 -15.48 -1.80
N GLU A 336 4.90 -14.78 -2.65
CA GLU A 336 3.64 -14.15 -2.25
C GLU A 336 2.58 -15.22 -1.92
N ARG A 337 2.57 -16.34 -2.64
CA ARG A 337 1.71 -17.49 -2.30
C ARG A 337 2.05 -18.07 -0.93
N ALA A 338 3.33 -18.22 -0.60
CA ALA A 338 3.76 -18.68 0.72
C ALA A 338 3.34 -17.70 1.83
N GLU A 339 3.53 -16.40 1.59
CA GLU A 339 3.12 -15.34 2.51
C GLU A 339 1.60 -15.35 2.74
N LEU A 340 0.77 -15.39 1.69
CA LEU A 340 -0.68 -15.47 1.84
C LEU A 340 -1.16 -16.76 2.49
N THR A 341 -0.50 -17.88 2.23
CA THR A 341 -0.81 -19.16 2.90
C THR A 341 -0.56 -19.04 4.40
N SER A 342 0.55 -18.41 4.79
CA SER A 342 0.86 -18.15 6.20
C SER A 342 -0.14 -17.17 6.84
N LEU A 343 -0.57 -16.12 6.11
CA LEU A 343 -1.59 -15.18 6.57
C LEU A 343 -2.95 -15.87 6.80
N LYS A 344 -3.35 -16.75 5.89
CA LYS A 344 -4.56 -17.57 6.03
C LYS A 344 -4.47 -18.47 7.27
N LYS A 345 -3.34 -19.13 7.49
CA LYS A 345 -3.10 -20.00 8.67
C LYS A 345 -3.28 -19.23 9.97
N VAL A 346 -2.68 -18.04 10.08
CA VAL A 346 -2.81 -17.19 11.28
C VAL A 346 -4.23 -16.65 11.44
N SER A 347 -4.88 -16.23 10.35
CA SER A 347 -6.27 -15.75 10.39
C SER A 347 -7.22 -16.83 10.90
N VAL A 348 -7.09 -18.08 10.43
CA VAL A 348 -7.87 -19.21 10.93
C VAL A 348 -7.58 -19.49 12.41
N PHE A 349 -6.32 -19.42 12.82
CA PHE A 349 -5.96 -19.58 14.22
C PHE A 349 -6.64 -18.54 15.12
N ASN A 350 -6.61 -17.27 14.73
CA ASN A 350 -7.23 -16.18 15.50
C ASN A 350 -8.75 -16.31 15.55
N ILE A 351 -9.42 -16.75 14.47
CA ILE A 351 -10.85 -17.08 14.49
C ILE A 351 -11.15 -18.15 15.55
N VAL A 352 -10.35 -19.23 15.58
CA VAL A 352 -10.53 -20.31 16.56
C VAL A 352 -10.24 -19.82 17.98
N SER A 353 -9.23 -18.98 18.19
CA SER A 353 -8.92 -18.42 19.51
C SER A 353 -10.06 -17.55 20.04
N ILE A 354 -10.63 -16.68 19.19
CA ILE A 354 -11.80 -15.87 19.55
C ILE A 354 -12.98 -16.77 19.91
N ALA A 355 -13.25 -17.81 19.12
CA ALA A 355 -14.33 -18.76 19.39
C ALA A 355 -14.13 -19.52 20.72
N ARG A 356 -12.90 -19.90 21.06
CA ARG A 356 -12.56 -20.52 22.36
C ARG A 356 -12.80 -19.55 23.51
N LEU A 357 -12.35 -18.30 23.39
CA LEU A 357 -12.56 -17.26 24.39
C LEU A 357 -14.06 -16.97 24.61
N LYS A 358 -14.87 -16.95 23.53
CA LYS A 358 -16.33 -16.82 23.62
C LYS A 358 -16.97 -17.97 24.41
N ARG A 359 -16.57 -19.23 24.14
CA ARG A 359 -17.06 -20.41 24.87
C ARG A 359 -16.67 -20.41 26.34
N ALA A 360 -15.52 -19.82 26.66
CA ALA A 360 -15.02 -19.64 28.01
C ALA A 360 -15.76 -18.56 28.82
N GLY A 361 -16.72 -17.86 28.22
CA GLY A 361 -17.38 -16.71 28.85
C GLY A 361 -16.46 -15.50 28.97
N TYR A 362 -15.56 -15.30 28.00
CA TYR A 362 -14.62 -14.17 27.93
C TYR A 362 -13.57 -14.12 29.04
N LYS A 363 -13.30 -15.26 29.67
CA LYS A 363 -12.27 -15.41 30.71
C LYS A 363 -11.09 -16.20 30.15
N ALA A 364 -9.89 -15.76 30.50
CA ALA A 364 -8.64 -16.46 30.23
C ALA A 364 -7.64 -16.15 31.35
N GLN A 365 -6.73 -17.09 31.61
CA GLN A 365 -5.64 -16.97 32.59
C GLN A 365 -4.47 -16.12 32.06
N SER A 366 -4.17 -16.23 30.76
CA SER A 366 -3.09 -15.47 30.13
C SER A 366 -3.30 -15.29 28.64
N THR A 367 -2.76 -14.21 28.08
CA THR A 367 -2.70 -13.94 26.64
C THR A 367 -1.24 -13.98 26.18
N SER A 368 -0.98 -14.64 25.05
CA SER A 368 0.34 -14.57 24.40
C SER A 368 0.20 -14.25 22.92
N VAL A 369 1.15 -13.48 22.40
CA VAL A 369 1.21 -13.04 21.02
C VAL A 369 2.47 -13.59 20.36
N ASP A 370 2.32 -14.29 19.24
CA ASP A 370 3.41 -14.95 18.51
C ASP A 370 3.41 -14.59 17.02
N PHE A 371 4.58 -14.18 16.50
CA PHE A 371 4.82 -13.80 15.10
C PHE A 371 5.57 -14.88 14.29
N SER A 372 5.79 -16.07 14.87
CA SER A 372 6.58 -17.14 14.25
C SER A 372 6.06 -17.60 12.88
N ASP A 373 4.74 -17.65 12.70
CA ASP A 373 4.12 -18.12 11.45
C ASP A 373 3.95 -17.03 10.39
N HIS A 374 3.82 -15.76 10.75
CA HIS A 374 3.65 -14.66 9.80
C HIS A 374 4.30 -13.37 10.33
N LYS A 375 5.12 -12.74 9.48
CA LYS A 375 6.00 -11.61 9.84
C LYS A 375 5.27 -10.43 10.48
N HIS A 376 4.07 -10.12 10.00
CA HIS A 376 3.34 -8.93 10.44
C HIS A 376 1.95 -9.18 11.03
N THR A 377 1.53 -10.44 11.19
CA THR A 377 0.19 -10.77 11.69
C THR A 377 0.38 -11.86 12.72
N PRO A 378 0.13 -11.61 14.01
CA PRO A 378 0.45 -12.57 15.04
C PRO A 378 -0.70 -13.57 15.24
N LYS A 379 -0.31 -14.73 15.74
CA LYS A 379 -1.20 -15.63 16.47
C LYS A 379 -1.40 -15.08 17.87
N VAL A 380 -2.64 -14.85 18.24
CA VAL A 380 -3.00 -14.44 19.59
C VAL A 380 -3.71 -15.61 20.25
N SER A 381 -3.07 -16.19 21.27
CA SER A 381 -3.61 -17.31 22.04
C SER A 381 -3.99 -16.86 23.44
N THR A 382 -5.20 -17.21 23.84
CA THR A 382 -5.70 -17.06 25.21
C THR A 382 -5.74 -18.42 25.88
N ALA A 383 -4.98 -18.59 26.96
CA ALA A 383 -5.05 -19.79 27.80
C ALA A 383 -6.31 -19.70 28.67
N VAL A 384 -7.34 -20.47 28.31
CA VAL A 384 -8.63 -20.51 29.01
C VAL A 384 -8.57 -21.45 30.20
#